data_AF-A0A846SX78-F1
#
_entry.id   AF-A0A846SX78-F1
#
_cell.length_a   1.000
_cell.length_b   1.000
_cell.length_c   1.000
_cell.angle_alpha   90.00
_cell.angle_beta   90.00
_cell.angle_gamma   90.00
#
_symmetry.space_group_name_H-M   'P 1'
#
loop_
_entity.id
_entity.type
_entity.pdbx_description
1 polymer ?
#
loop_
_entity_poly.entity_id
_entity_poly.type
_entity_poly.pdbx_seq_one_letter_code
_entity_poly.pdbx_strand_id
1 'polypeptide(L)'
;MKAAGFHQRVRTRPGADFKYLHIPVDANNSPERFLRFNARLRDASRLTAVLAQSAPLVEGPTPDFRRDLHQVRLNLVSLFVQGGFAAITQKAQAVVPAERLQEATGLYLNILRDALAEVYLDLLREEGVNLEQGVGEQENAFFNDALSALAVLPTYGSPFYLQLTRFQQVEASGLQVTRSGATGVVYLGFAFLVIGVFIMFYTSHRRVWAWLAVEADGARLIVAGAANRHAAEFAHEFAQLQIDLARRLGATQPEPSQDFRFGFKSRSG
;
A
#
# COMPACT_ATOMS: atom_id res chain seq x y z
N MET A 1 -21.43 18.26 11.75
CA MET A 1 -20.52 17.16 12.12
C MET A 1 -20.80 16.03 11.14
N LYS A 2 -19.84 15.67 10.27
CA LYS A 2 -20.04 14.68 9.21
C LYS A 2 -19.85 13.29 9.85
N ALA A 3 -20.92 12.51 9.97
CA ALA A 3 -20.83 11.14 10.48
C ALA A 3 -19.88 10.33 9.59
N ALA A 4 -18.76 9.87 10.15
CA ALA A 4 -17.87 8.92 9.48
C ALA A 4 -18.60 7.58 9.40
N GLY A 5 -18.82 7.07 8.19
CA GLY A 5 -19.58 5.85 7.95
C GLY A 5 -19.07 5.14 6.70
N PHE A 6 -19.12 3.81 6.69
CA PHE A 6 -18.81 3.05 5.48
C PHE A 6 -20.01 3.08 4.54
N HIS A 7 -19.78 3.48 3.29
CA HIS A 7 -20.82 3.51 2.26
C HIS A 7 -20.66 2.32 1.33
N GLN A 8 -21.68 1.47 1.25
CA GLN A 8 -21.75 0.46 0.19
C GLN A 8 -22.84 0.77 -0.80
N ARG A 9 -22.56 0.52 -2.08
CA ARG A 9 -23.46 0.77 -3.20
C ARG A 9 -23.73 -0.55 -3.91
N VAL A 10 -25.01 -0.92 -4.02
CA VAL A 10 -25.44 -2.11 -4.78
C VAL A 10 -26.43 -1.69 -5.87
N ARG A 11 -26.31 -2.37 -7.01
CA ARG A 11 -27.28 -2.35 -8.12
C ARG A 11 -27.66 -3.79 -8.44
N THR A 12 -28.96 -4.07 -8.42
CA THR A 12 -29.48 -5.41 -8.70
C THR A 12 -29.73 -5.65 -10.20
N ARG A 13 -29.87 -4.58 -11.01
CA ARG A 13 -30.04 -4.65 -12.46
C ARG A 13 -29.25 -3.54 -13.17
N PRO A 14 -28.76 -3.77 -14.40
CA PRO A 14 -28.22 -2.70 -15.24
C PRO A 14 -29.30 -1.62 -15.46
N GLY A 15 -29.01 -0.38 -15.09
CA GLY A 15 -29.94 0.76 -15.22
C GLY A 15 -30.81 1.07 -13.99
N ALA A 16 -30.77 0.26 -12.92
CA ALA A 16 -31.48 0.58 -11.68
C ALA A 16 -30.73 1.62 -10.82
N ASP A 17 -31.48 2.37 -10.01
CA ASP A 17 -30.92 3.31 -9.04
C ASP A 17 -30.01 2.61 -8.03
N PHE A 18 -28.96 3.31 -7.62
CA PHE A 18 -28.06 2.81 -6.57
C PHE A 18 -28.77 2.82 -5.22
N LYS A 19 -28.73 1.69 -4.52
CA LYS A 19 -29.10 1.62 -3.11
C LYS A 19 -27.85 1.85 -2.25
N TYR A 20 -27.96 2.78 -1.31
CA TYR A 20 -26.88 3.15 -0.40
C TYR A 20 -27.13 2.53 0.97
N LEU A 21 -26.16 1.79 1.47
CA LEU A 21 -26.10 1.33 2.86
C LEU A 21 -25.02 2.14 3.58
N HIS A 22 -25.41 2.80 4.66
CA HIS A 22 -24.53 3.56 5.53
C HIS A 22 -24.32 2.74 6.79
N ILE A 23 -23.12 2.21 6.98
CA ILE A 23 -22.78 1.45 8.19
C ILE A 23 -22.10 2.40 9.17
N PRO A 24 -22.63 2.57 10.39
CA PRO A 24 -22.01 3.41 11.41
C PRO A 24 -20.67 2.82 11.86
N VAL A 25 -19.75 3.70 12.24
CA VAL A 25 -18.46 3.31 12.81
C VAL A 25 -18.51 3.43 14.34
N ASP A 26 -17.87 2.49 15.01
CA ASP A 26 -17.67 2.54 16.46
C ASP A 26 -16.57 3.54 16.85
N ALA A 27 -16.27 3.60 18.16
CA ALA A 27 -15.24 4.48 18.71
C ALA A 27 -13.83 4.23 18.14
N ASN A 28 -13.58 3.04 17.58
CA ASN A 28 -12.32 2.66 16.95
C ASN A 28 -12.33 2.88 15.43
N ASN A 29 -13.34 3.59 14.90
CA ASN A 29 -13.60 3.76 13.47
C ASN A 29 -13.85 2.42 12.72
N SER A 30 -14.37 1.40 13.41
CA SER A 30 -14.62 0.08 12.85
C SER A 30 -16.12 -0.19 12.66
N PRO A 31 -16.54 -0.95 11.62
CA PRO A 31 -17.91 -1.41 11.47
C PRO A 31 -18.22 -2.63 12.36
N GLU A 32 -17.24 -3.15 13.12
CA GLU A 32 -17.35 -4.38 13.90
C GLU A 32 -18.52 -4.37 14.88
N ARG A 33 -18.71 -3.28 15.63
CA ARG A 33 -19.84 -3.16 16.56
C ARG A 33 -21.19 -3.34 15.85
N PHE A 34 -21.36 -2.71 14.68
CA PHE A 34 -22.58 -2.84 13.88
C PHE A 34 -22.79 -4.29 13.39
N LEU A 35 -21.71 -4.93 12.90
CA LEU A 35 -21.77 -6.31 12.42
C LEU A 35 -22.12 -7.28 13.56
N ARG A 36 -21.52 -7.11 14.74
CA ARG A 36 -21.84 -7.90 15.95
C ARG A 36 -23.28 -7.67 16.39
N PHE A 37 -23.74 -6.41 16.38
CA PHE A 37 -25.11 -6.07 16.72
C PHE A 37 -26.11 -6.75 15.77
N ASN A 38 -25.92 -6.64 14.46
CA ASN A 38 -26.75 -7.33 13.45
C ASN A 38 -26.70 -8.86 13.61
N ALA A 39 -25.53 -9.43 13.93
CA ALA A 39 -25.40 -10.86 14.18
C ALA A 39 -26.20 -11.31 15.41
N ARG A 40 -26.21 -10.52 16.49
CA ARG A 40 -27.03 -10.81 17.69
C ARG A 40 -28.52 -10.83 17.40
N LEU A 41 -29.00 -9.88 16.60
CA LEU A 41 -30.42 -9.81 16.22
C LEU A 41 -30.86 -11.01 15.37
N ARG A 42 -29.92 -11.71 14.72
CA ARG A 42 -30.17 -12.90 13.90
C ARG A 42 -29.99 -14.21 14.67
N ASP A 43 -29.40 -14.17 15.86
CA ASP A 43 -29.27 -15.32 16.75
C ASP A 43 -30.48 -15.39 17.68
N ALA A 44 -31.47 -16.22 17.32
CA ALA A 44 -32.71 -16.37 18.07
C ALA A 44 -32.49 -16.81 19.52
N SER A 45 -31.44 -17.62 19.78
CA SER A 45 -31.15 -18.14 21.12
C SER A 45 -30.63 -17.03 22.04
N ARG A 46 -29.67 -16.24 21.54
CA ARG A 46 -29.12 -15.08 22.27
C ARG A 46 -30.15 -13.98 22.43
N LEU A 47 -30.92 -13.68 21.38
CA LEU A 47 -31.98 -12.68 21.44
C LEU A 47 -32.99 -13.02 22.55
N THR A 48 -33.41 -14.28 22.63
CA THR A 48 -34.33 -14.74 23.68
C THR A 48 -33.69 -14.62 25.07
N ALA A 49 -32.42 -14.98 25.23
CA ALA A 49 -31.72 -14.87 26.51
C ALA A 49 -31.58 -13.41 26.98
N VAL A 50 -31.19 -12.50 26.09
CA VAL A 50 -30.99 -11.07 26.42
C VAL A 50 -32.31 -10.40 26.79
N LEU A 51 -33.38 -10.64 26.02
CA LEU A 51 -34.70 -10.06 26.27
C LEU A 51 -35.39 -10.68 27.49
N ALA A 52 -35.04 -11.91 27.88
CA ALA A 52 -35.55 -12.56 29.08
C ALA A 52 -34.84 -12.07 30.36
N GLN A 53 -33.55 -11.75 30.28
CA GLN A 53 -32.77 -11.21 31.41
C GLN A 53 -33.09 -9.74 31.68
N SER A 54 -33.50 -9.02 30.64
CA SER A 54 -33.82 -7.60 30.73
C SER A 54 -35.29 -7.44 31.10
N ALA A 55 -35.55 -6.93 32.30
CA ALA A 55 -36.91 -6.57 32.71
C ALA A 55 -37.44 -5.49 31.75
N PRO A 56 -38.66 -5.63 31.20
CA PRO A 56 -39.23 -4.58 30.38
C PRO A 56 -39.30 -3.28 31.20
N LEU A 57 -38.93 -2.15 30.59
CA LEU A 57 -39.05 -0.81 31.21
C LEU A 57 -40.48 -0.50 31.66
N VAL A 58 -41.46 -1.16 31.05
CA VAL A 58 -42.87 -1.12 31.44
C VAL A 58 -43.14 -2.25 32.43
N GLU A 59 -43.28 -1.91 33.72
CA GLU A 59 -43.73 -2.85 34.73
C GLU A 59 -45.18 -3.25 34.46
N GLY A 60 -45.36 -4.52 34.10
CA GLY A 60 -46.67 -5.13 33.91
C GLY A 60 -47.36 -5.42 35.24
N PRO A 61 -48.68 -5.21 35.35
CA PRO A 61 -49.43 -5.49 36.57
C PRO A 61 -49.51 -7.00 36.88
N THR A 62 -49.32 -7.89 35.89
CA THR A 62 -49.44 -9.35 36.06
C THR A 62 -48.30 -10.14 35.42
N PRO A 63 -48.01 -11.37 35.90
CA PRO A 63 -47.05 -12.27 35.27
C PRO A 63 -47.39 -12.64 33.82
N ASP A 64 -48.68 -12.77 33.49
CA ASP A 64 -49.13 -13.11 32.13
C ASP A 64 -48.88 -11.97 31.15
N PHE A 65 -49.16 -10.72 31.54
CA PHE A 65 -48.85 -9.54 30.72
C PHE A 65 -47.35 -9.46 30.38
N ARG A 66 -46.47 -9.80 31.34
CA ARG A 66 -45.02 -9.82 31.10
C ARG A 66 -44.62 -10.88 30.07
N ARG A 67 -45.26 -12.06 30.08
CA ARG A 67 -45.02 -13.11 29.08
C ARG A 67 -45.50 -12.67 27.69
N ASP A 68 -46.70 -12.10 27.61
CA ASP A 68 -47.26 -11.63 26.34
C ASP A 68 -46.42 -10.49 25.74
N LEU A 69 -46.01 -9.52 26.57
CA LEU A 69 -45.15 -8.43 26.14
C LEU A 69 -43.79 -8.96 25.63
N HIS A 70 -43.20 -9.94 26.30
CA HIS A 70 -41.96 -10.57 25.86
C HIS A 70 -42.11 -11.23 24.47
N GLN A 71 -43.23 -11.93 24.23
CA GLN A 71 -43.51 -12.50 22.91
C GLN A 71 -43.69 -11.42 21.84
N VAL A 72 -44.39 -10.34 22.15
CA VAL A 72 -44.55 -9.20 21.24
C VAL A 72 -43.19 -8.61 20.87
N ARG A 73 -42.31 -8.39 21.84
CA ARG A 73 -40.96 -7.86 21.63
C ARG A 73 -40.14 -8.74 20.69
N LEU A 74 -40.11 -10.06 20.94
CA LEU A 74 -39.43 -11.02 20.07
C LEU A 74 -39.97 -10.99 18.64
N ASN A 75 -41.30 -10.98 18.49
CA ASN A 75 -41.95 -10.95 17.19
C ASN A 75 -41.63 -9.66 16.42
N LEU A 76 -41.63 -8.51 17.10
CA LEU A 76 -41.29 -7.22 16.48
C LEU A 76 -39.84 -7.18 16.02
N VAL A 77 -38.89 -7.65 16.83
CA VAL A 77 -37.48 -7.73 16.44
C VAL A 77 -37.30 -8.66 15.24
N SER A 78 -37.91 -9.85 15.27
CA SER A 78 -37.84 -10.79 14.15
C SER A 78 -38.41 -10.20 12.86
N LEU A 79 -39.55 -9.51 12.94
CA LEU A 79 -40.19 -8.85 11.81
C LEU A 79 -39.31 -7.72 11.23
N PHE A 80 -38.70 -6.93 12.12
CA PHE A 80 -37.77 -5.87 11.75
C PHE A 80 -36.53 -6.41 11.02
N VAL A 81 -35.91 -7.47 11.53
CA VAL A 81 -34.73 -8.08 10.90
C VAL A 81 -35.04 -8.64 9.50
N GLN A 82 -36.28 -9.06 9.27
CA GLN A 82 -36.71 -9.63 7.99
C GLN A 82 -37.13 -8.59 6.95
N GLY A 83 -37.76 -7.48 7.36
CA GLY A 83 -38.34 -6.52 6.41
C GLY A 83 -38.29 -5.05 6.83
N GLY A 84 -37.50 -4.72 7.85
CA GLY A 84 -37.30 -3.35 8.33
C GLY A 84 -38.59 -2.72 8.87
N PHE A 85 -38.63 -1.38 8.87
CA PHE A 85 -39.81 -0.63 9.33
C PHE A 85 -41.06 -0.88 8.46
N ALA A 86 -40.88 -1.17 7.16
CA ALA A 86 -42.01 -1.41 6.26
C ALA A 86 -42.82 -2.64 6.69
N ALA A 87 -42.15 -3.72 7.12
CA ALA A 87 -42.83 -4.93 7.58
C ALA A 87 -43.66 -4.71 8.84
N ILE A 88 -43.18 -3.86 9.75
CA ILE A 88 -43.90 -3.51 10.99
C ILE A 88 -45.16 -2.70 10.65
N THR A 89 -45.04 -1.67 9.82
CA THR A 89 -46.17 -0.85 9.40
C THR A 89 -47.22 -1.68 8.65
N GLN A 90 -46.79 -2.61 7.79
CA GLN A 90 -47.69 -3.52 7.08
C GLN A 90 -48.42 -4.46 8.05
N LYS A 91 -47.72 -4.99 9.06
CA LYS A 91 -48.33 -5.84 10.09
C LYS A 91 -49.34 -5.04 10.93
N ALA A 92 -49.02 -3.80 11.29
CA ALA A 92 -49.91 -2.92 12.02
C ALA A 92 -51.21 -2.66 11.23
N GLN A 93 -51.11 -2.36 9.93
CA GLN A 93 -52.26 -2.16 9.05
C GLN A 93 -53.19 -3.39 8.94
N ALA A 94 -52.62 -4.60 9.04
CA ALA A 94 -53.39 -5.83 8.95
C ALA A 94 -54.15 -6.19 10.24
N VAL A 95 -53.70 -5.68 11.39
CA VAL A 95 -54.24 -6.06 12.71
C VAL A 95 -55.05 -4.93 13.35
N VAL A 96 -54.68 -3.67 13.08
CA VAL A 96 -55.23 -2.50 13.76
C VAL A 96 -56.16 -1.73 12.83
N PRO A 97 -57.38 -1.35 13.28
CA PRO A 97 -58.28 -0.47 12.54
C PRO A 97 -57.62 0.87 12.16
N ALA A 98 -58.04 1.46 11.05
CA ALA A 98 -57.43 2.66 10.47
C ALA A 98 -57.41 3.85 11.45
N GLU A 99 -58.40 3.93 12.34
CA GLU A 99 -58.57 5.01 13.31
C GLU A 99 -57.50 4.98 14.41
N ARG A 100 -56.95 3.79 14.73
CA ARG A 100 -55.94 3.57 15.77
C ARG A 100 -54.57 3.23 15.22
N LEU A 101 -54.44 3.17 13.89
CA LEU A 101 -53.24 2.69 13.23
C LEU A 101 -52.01 3.52 13.59
N GLN A 102 -52.14 4.85 13.62
CA GLN A 102 -51.01 5.74 13.92
C GLN A 102 -50.53 5.58 15.37
N GLU A 103 -51.46 5.54 16.33
CA GLU A 103 -51.16 5.32 17.75
C GLU A 103 -50.50 3.95 17.97
N ALA A 104 -51.08 2.89 17.41
CA ALA A 104 -50.56 1.54 17.56
C ALA A 104 -49.19 1.35 16.89
N THR A 105 -48.98 1.93 15.72
CA THR A 105 -47.67 1.89 15.04
C THR A 105 -46.61 2.61 15.87
N GLY A 106 -46.94 3.77 16.45
CA GLY A 106 -46.05 4.47 17.37
C GLY A 106 -45.65 3.61 18.58
N LEU A 107 -46.64 2.93 19.19
CA LEU A 107 -46.38 2.00 20.29
C LEU A 107 -45.49 0.83 19.88
N TYR A 108 -45.75 0.20 18.73
CA TYR A 108 -44.91 -0.90 18.24
C TYR A 108 -43.48 -0.47 17.95
N LEU A 109 -43.28 0.72 17.37
CA LEU A 109 -41.94 1.26 17.12
C LEU A 109 -41.19 1.58 18.41
N ASN A 110 -41.89 2.08 19.44
CA ASN A 110 -41.29 2.32 20.75
C ASN A 110 -40.86 1.00 21.42
N ILE A 111 -41.76 0.01 21.47
CA ILE A 111 -41.46 -1.32 22.04
C ILE A 111 -40.28 -1.98 21.29
N LEU A 112 -40.23 -1.86 19.97
CA LEU A 112 -39.11 -2.33 19.18
C LEU A 112 -37.82 -1.60 19.54
N ARG A 113 -37.83 -0.27 19.60
CA ARG A 113 -36.67 0.54 19.92
C ARG A 113 -36.10 0.16 21.28
N ASP A 114 -36.96 -0.06 22.27
CA ASP A 114 -36.58 -0.49 23.61
C ASP A 114 -35.94 -1.88 23.59
N ALA A 115 -36.55 -2.84 22.88
CA ALA A 115 -35.97 -4.18 22.74
C ALA A 115 -34.61 -4.17 22.03
N LEU A 116 -34.45 -3.35 20.99
CA LEU A 116 -33.16 -3.19 20.29
C LEU A 116 -32.12 -2.49 21.16
N ALA A 117 -32.54 -1.53 21.99
CA ALA A 117 -31.66 -0.84 22.94
C ALA A 117 -31.12 -1.81 24.00
N GLU A 118 -31.92 -2.74 24.50
CA GLU A 118 -31.45 -3.75 25.45
C GLU A 118 -30.38 -4.67 24.85
N VAL A 119 -30.57 -5.11 23.60
CA VAL A 119 -29.56 -5.91 22.88
C VAL A 119 -28.29 -5.10 22.66
N TYR A 120 -28.42 -3.80 22.38
CA TYR A 120 -27.29 -2.91 22.23
C TYR A 120 -26.53 -2.69 23.55
N LEU A 121 -27.25 -2.48 24.66
CA LEU A 121 -26.65 -2.35 25.99
C LEU A 121 -25.93 -3.62 26.41
N ASP A 122 -26.48 -4.80 26.12
CA ASP A 122 -25.82 -6.08 26.34
C ASP A 122 -24.50 -6.19 25.57
N LEU A 123 -24.48 -5.76 24.31
CA LEU A 123 -23.25 -5.67 23.51
C LEU A 123 -22.22 -4.72 24.13
N LEU A 124 -22.64 -3.54 24.60
CA LEU A 124 -21.75 -2.58 25.27
C LEU A 124 -21.16 -3.14 26.58
N ARG A 125 -21.95 -3.89 27.37
CA ARG A 125 -21.44 -4.56 28.58
C ARG A 125 -20.34 -5.55 28.25
N GLU A 126 -20.50 -6.33 27.19
CA GLU A 126 -19.47 -7.27 26.74
C GLU A 126 -18.21 -6.59 26.22
N GLU A 127 -18.34 -5.41 25.62
CA GLU A 127 -17.20 -4.60 25.19
C GLU A 127 -16.49 -3.91 26.38
N GLY A 128 -17.01 -4.06 27.61
CA GLY A 128 -16.44 -3.43 28.80
C GLY A 128 -16.69 -1.93 28.87
N VAL A 129 -17.66 -1.41 28.12
CA VAL A 129 -18.03 0.01 28.17
C VAL A 129 -18.68 0.28 29.54
N ASN A 130 -18.19 1.31 30.24
CA ASN A 130 -18.72 1.66 31.55
C ASN A 130 -20.10 2.30 31.41
N LEU A 131 -21.15 1.52 31.67
CA LEU A 131 -22.55 1.96 31.65
C LEU A 131 -23.02 2.57 32.98
N GLU A 132 -22.18 2.59 34.03
CA GLU A 132 -22.55 3.13 35.34
C GLU A 132 -22.77 4.65 35.31
N GLN A 133 -22.12 5.35 34.38
CA GLN A 133 -22.29 6.78 34.14
C GLN A 133 -23.43 7.10 33.15
N GLY A 134 -24.16 6.08 32.71
CA GLY A 134 -25.16 6.17 31.65
C GLY A 134 -24.57 5.98 30.26
N VAL A 135 -25.45 5.92 29.25
CA VAL A 135 -25.06 5.79 27.85
C VAL A 135 -24.61 7.17 27.34
N GLY A 136 -23.37 7.28 26.88
CA GLY A 136 -22.83 8.51 26.33
C GLY A 136 -23.57 9.00 25.07
N GLU A 137 -23.39 10.29 24.72
CA GLU A 137 -23.97 10.87 23.51
C GLU A 137 -23.50 10.14 22.24
N GLN A 138 -22.24 9.68 22.23
CA GLN A 138 -21.66 8.95 21.10
C GLN A 138 -22.34 7.59 20.90
N GLU A 139 -22.60 6.84 21.97
CA GLU A 139 -23.28 5.55 21.91
C GLU A 139 -24.74 5.71 21.47
N ASN A 140 -25.42 6.77 21.92
CA ASN A 140 -26.78 7.10 21.49
C ASN A 140 -26.84 7.48 20.01
N ALA A 141 -25.88 8.28 19.53
CA ALA A 141 -25.76 8.62 18.12
C ALA A 141 -25.50 7.37 17.27
N PHE A 142 -24.54 6.53 17.68
CA PHE A 142 -24.26 5.25 17.02
C PHE A 142 -25.49 4.36 16.95
N PHE A 143 -26.25 4.25 18.04
CA PHE A 143 -27.46 3.43 18.08
C PHE A 143 -28.51 3.90 17.07
N ASN A 144 -28.77 5.21 16.98
CA ASN A 144 -29.72 5.76 16.01
C ASN A 144 -29.27 5.53 14.56
N ASP A 145 -27.98 5.67 14.29
CA ASP A 145 -27.41 5.39 12.97
C ASP A 145 -27.49 3.88 12.64
N ALA A 146 -27.23 3.02 13.63
CA ALA A 146 -27.33 1.57 13.49
C ALA A 146 -28.76 1.11 13.21
N LEU A 147 -29.76 1.70 13.86
CA LEU A 147 -31.18 1.44 13.58
C LEU A 147 -31.54 1.79 12.13
N SER A 148 -31.09 2.96 11.67
CA SER A 148 -31.33 3.42 10.30
C SER A 148 -30.68 2.48 9.28
N ALA A 149 -29.45 2.03 9.57
CA ALA A 149 -28.72 1.07 8.74
C ALA A 149 -29.39 -0.32 8.70
N LEU A 150 -29.81 -0.83 9.86
CA LEU A 150 -30.49 -2.12 9.98
C LEU A 150 -31.83 -2.15 9.23
N ALA A 151 -32.59 -1.04 9.25
CA ALA A 151 -33.88 -0.97 8.58
C ALA A 151 -33.78 -1.11 7.05
N VAL A 152 -32.66 -0.70 6.46
CA VAL A 152 -32.41 -0.76 5.01
C VAL A 152 -31.76 -2.08 4.61
N LEU A 153 -31.13 -2.80 5.56
CA LEU A 153 -30.37 -4.02 5.33
C LEU A 153 -31.16 -5.11 4.59
N PRO A 154 -32.43 -5.42 4.93
CA PRO A 154 -33.21 -6.43 4.21
C PRO A 154 -33.44 -6.07 2.73
N THR A 155 -33.62 -4.78 2.46
CA THR A 155 -33.89 -4.25 1.11
C THR A 155 -32.60 -4.11 0.27
N TYR A 156 -31.43 -4.18 0.91
CA TYR A 156 -30.12 -4.08 0.28
C TYR A 156 -29.77 -5.31 -0.57
N GLY A 157 -30.24 -6.50 -0.18
CA GLY A 157 -30.21 -7.71 -1.01
C GLY A 157 -28.86 -8.42 -1.13
N SER A 158 -27.81 -7.98 -0.42
CA SER A 158 -26.52 -8.69 -0.33
C SER A 158 -26.30 -9.23 1.09
N PRO A 159 -26.02 -10.53 1.28
CA PRO A 159 -25.70 -11.11 2.58
C PRO A 159 -24.23 -10.90 3.00
N PHE A 160 -23.38 -10.36 2.11
CA PHE A 160 -21.95 -10.18 2.37
C PHE A 160 -21.59 -8.69 2.44
N TYR A 161 -20.81 -8.34 3.47
CA TYR A 161 -20.13 -7.06 3.60
C TYR A 161 -18.66 -7.22 3.21
N LEU A 162 -18.29 -6.67 2.05
CA LEU A 162 -16.89 -6.64 1.59
C LEU A 162 -16.21 -5.37 2.10
N GLN A 163 -15.25 -5.52 3.01
CA GLN A 163 -14.37 -4.45 3.45
C GLN A 163 -12.96 -4.69 2.93
N LEU A 164 -12.37 -3.65 2.35
CA LEU A 164 -10.96 -3.66 1.97
C LEU A 164 -10.12 -3.49 3.24
N THR A 165 -9.63 -4.59 3.80
CA THR A 165 -8.82 -4.57 5.03
C THR A 165 -7.40 -4.04 4.80
N ARG A 166 -6.84 -4.34 3.61
CA ARG A 166 -5.51 -3.87 3.21
C ARG A 166 -5.51 -3.62 1.71
N PHE A 167 -5.24 -2.38 1.32
CA PHE A 167 -4.93 -2.05 -0.06
C PHE A 167 -3.42 -2.09 -0.23
N GLN A 168 -2.91 -3.22 -0.73
CA GLN A 168 -1.55 -3.24 -1.23
C GLN A 168 -1.61 -2.77 -2.69
N GLN A 169 -1.29 -1.50 -2.90
CA GLN A 169 -1.17 -0.92 -4.24
C GLN A 169 0.00 -1.58 -4.96
N VAL A 170 -0.29 -2.68 -5.65
CA VAL A 170 0.60 -3.20 -6.67
C VAL A 170 0.37 -2.29 -7.86
N GLU A 171 1.26 -1.32 -8.04
CA GLU A 171 1.35 -0.52 -9.27
C GLU A 171 1.61 -1.49 -10.43
N ALA A 172 0.54 -2.07 -10.97
CA ALA A 172 0.53 -2.65 -12.29
C ALA A 172 0.52 -1.49 -13.30
N SER A 173 1.55 -0.65 -13.23
CA SER A 173 1.93 0.12 -14.41
C SER A 173 2.14 -0.92 -15.51
N GLY A 174 1.40 -0.80 -16.61
CA GLY A 174 1.57 -1.65 -17.79
C GLY A 174 2.99 -1.62 -18.38
N LEU A 175 3.95 -0.95 -17.74
CA LEU A 175 5.36 -1.27 -17.85
C LEU A 175 5.61 -2.63 -17.19
N GLN A 176 5.41 -3.68 -17.98
CA GLN A 176 6.14 -4.93 -17.82
C GLN A 176 7.64 -4.60 -17.76
N VAL A 177 8.18 -4.43 -16.55
CA VAL A 177 9.62 -4.57 -16.32
C VAL A 177 9.88 -6.07 -16.37
N THR A 178 9.88 -6.61 -17.59
CA THR A 178 10.45 -7.92 -17.86
C THR A 178 11.92 -7.79 -17.51
N ARG A 179 12.32 -8.39 -16.39
CA ARG A 179 13.72 -8.62 -16.06
C ARG A 179 14.30 -9.49 -17.17
N SER A 180 14.83 -8.86 -18.21
CA SER A 180 15.37 -9.55 -19.36
C SER A 180 16.70 -10.19 -18.94
N GLY A 181 16.80 -11.51 -19.03
CA GLY A 181 18.04 -12.24 -18.67
C GLY A 181 19.28 -11.74 -19.41
N ALA A 182 19.11 -10.97 -20.49
CA ALA A 182 20.17 -10.36 -21.29
C ALA A 182 20.85 -9.15 -20.63
N THR A 183 20.33 -8.59 -19.53
CA THR A 183 20.97 -7.45 -18.84
C THR A 183 22.42 -7.74 -18.48
N GLY A 184 22.73 -8.95 -18.01
CA GLY A 184 24.11 -9.35 -17.67
C GLY A 184 25.07 -9.36 -18.86
N VAL A 185 24.60 -9.78 -20.05
CA VAL A 185 25.40 -9.83 -21.28
C VAL A 185 25.72 -8.42 -21.77
N VAL A 186 24.77 -7.49 -21.66
CA VAL A 186 24.97 -6.08 -22.06
C VAL A 186 26.02 -5.40 -21.18
N TYR A 187 25.94 -5.59 -19.85
CA TYR A 187 26.95 -5.03 -18.94
C TYR A 187 28.33 -5.64 -19.16
N LEU A 188 28.42 -6.94 -19.46
CA LEU A 188 29.67 -7.60 -19.80
C LEU A 188 30.27 -7.00 -21.09
N GLY A 189 29.46 -6.79 -22.13
CA GLY A 189 29.89 -6.15 -23.37
C GLY A 189 30.37 -4.72 -23.17
N PHE A 190 29.65 -3.93 -22.36
CA PHE A 190 30.07 -2.56 -22.01
C PHE A 190 31.40 -2.55 -21.24
N ALA A 191 31.59 -3.48 -20.29
CA ALA A 191 32.84 -3.61 -19.54
C ALA A 191 34.04 -3.92 -20.47
N PHE A 192 33.87 -4.85 -21.42
CA PHE A 192 34.91 -5.14 -22.41
C PHE A 192 35.23 -3.95 -23.31
N LEU A 193 34.24 -3.16 -23.69
CA LEU A 193 34.44 -1.96 -24.51
C LEU A 193 35.28 -0.92 -23.77
N VAL A 194 34.95 -0.66 -22.49
CA VAL A 194 35.71 0.25 -21.64
C VAL A 194 37.16 -0.23 -21.49
N ILE A 195 37.37 -1.52 -21.20
CA ILE A 195 38.72 -2.12 -21.11
C ILE A 195 39.48 -1.98 -22.44
N GLY A 196 38.84 -2.23 -23.58
CA GLY A 196 39.44 -2.09 -24.90
C GLY A 196 39.91 -0.67 -25.20
N VAL A 197 39.09 0.33 -24.85
CA VAL A 197 39.48 1.75 -24.96
C VAL A 197 40.68 2.06 -24.08
N PHE A 198 40.71 1.56 -22.84
CA PHE A 198 41.86 1.73 -21.95
C PHE A 198 43.12 1.08 -22.53
N ILE A 199 43.05 -0.16 -23.05
CA ILE A 199 44.18 -0.84 -23.69
C ILE A 199 44.68 -0.04 -24.91
N MET A 200 43.77 0.47 -25.73
CA MET A 200 44.13 1.29 -26.89
C MET A 200 44.77 2.62 -26.49
N PHE A 201 44.32 3.21 -25.38
CA PHE A 201 44.96 4.40 -24.82
C PHE A 201 46.33 4.12 -24.22
N TYR A 202 46.52 2.96 -23.58
CA TYR A 202 47.75 2.61 -22.86
C TYR A 202 48.81 1.93 -23.74
N THR A 203 48.41 1.33 -24.86
CA THR A 203 49.34 0.77 -25.86
C THR A 203 49.90 1.90 -26.72
N SER A 204 50.93 2.57 -26.21
CA SER A 204 51.69 3.57 -26.96
C SER A 204 52.83 2.91 -27.73
N HIS A 205 52.85 3.05 -29.06
CA HIS A 205 53.97 2.60 -29.88
C HIS A 205 55.22 3.42 -29.57
N ARG A 206 56.25 2.79 -28.98
CA ARG A 206 57.59 3.35 -28.78
C ARG A 206 58.49 2.89 -29.94
N ARG A 207 59.15 3.83 -30.63
CA ARG A 207 60.14 3.50 -31.68
C ARG A 207 61.51 4.02 -31.26
N VAL A 208 62.50 3.11 -31.24
CA VAL A 208 63.89 3.42 -30.94
C VAL A 208 64.72 3.05 -32.16
N TRP A 209 65.61 3.95 -32.58
CA TRP A 209 66.58 3.72 -33.63
C TRP A 209 67.99 3.87 -33.05
N ALA A 210 68.86 2.91 -33.34
CA ALA A 210 70.27 2.96 -33.00
C ALA A 210 71.09 2.85 -34.29
N TRP A 211 72.03 3.78 -34.47
CA TRP A 211 72.91 3.82 -35.62
C TRP A 211 74.36 3.80 -35.14
N LEU A 212 75.13 2.82 -35.61
CA LEU A 212 76.52 2.62 -35.25
C LEU A 212 77.40 2.93 -36.46
N ALA A 213 78.29 3.90 -36.33
CA ALA A 213 79.30 4.23 -37.33
C ALA A 213 80.69 3.94 -36.76
N VAL A 214 81.53 3.23 -37.50
CA VAL A 214 82.90 2.92 -37.09
C VAL A 214 83.84 3.93 -37.78
N GLU A 215 84.55 4.73 -37.00
CA GLU A 215 85.53 5.71 -37.46
C GLU A 215 86.96 5.24 -37.10
N ALA A 216 87.97 5.86 -37.72
CA ALA A 216 89.35 5.38 -37.70
C ALA A 216 90.02 5.36 -36.31
N ASP A 217 89.43 6.01 -35.30
CA ASP A 217 89.93 6.03 -33.92
C ASP A 217 88.85 5.62 -32.88
N GLY A 218 87.81 4.90 -33.33
CA GLY A 218 86.79 4.33 -32.43
C GLY A 218 85.40 4.14 -33.06
N ALA A 219 84.51 3.46 -32.35
CA ALA A 219 83.12 3.27 -32.77
C ALA A 219 82.22 4.35 -32.17
N ARG A 220 81.46 5.06 -33.02
CA ARG A 220 80.48 6.07 -32.63
C ARG A 220 79.07 5.48 -32.70
N LEU A 221 78.41 5.36 -31.55
CA LEU A 221 77.01 4.94 -31.45
C LEU A 221 76.11 6.16 -31.25
N ILE A 222 75.14 6.36 -32.16
CA ILE A 222 74.09 7.37 -32.04
C ILE A 222 72.76 6.64 -31.79
N VAL A 223 72.12 6.92 -30.67
CA VAL A 223 70.80 6.37 -30.33
C VAL A 223 69.78 7.51 -30.34
N ALA A 224 68.69 7.35 -31.08
CA ALA A 224 67.58 8.30 -31.13
C ALA A 224 66.25 7.57 -30.86
N GLY A 225 65.43 8.12 -29.96
CA GLY A 225 64.13 7.55 -29.60
C GLY A 225 63.00 8.55 -29.86
N ALA A 226 61.88 8.07 -30.40
CA ALA A 226 60.67 8.87 -30.56
C ALA A 226 59.48 8.13 -29.93
N ALA A 227 58.80 8.80 -29.00
CA ALA A 227 57.56 8.33 -28.38
C ALA A 227 56.43 9.32 -28.67
N ASN A 228 55.29 8.80 -29.14
CA ASN A 228 54.14 9.63 -29.54
C ASN A 228 53.31 10.13 -28.34
N ARG A 229 53.32 9.42 -27.19
CA ARG A 229 52.68 9.78 -25.91
C ARG A 229 53.49 9.21 -24.72
N HIS A 230 53.41 9.87 -23.55
CA HIS A 230 54.25 9.63 -22.35
C HIS A 230 55.75 9.94 -22.54
N ALA A 231 56.06 11.08 -23.19
CA ALA A 231 57.44 11.50 -23.47
C ALA A 231 58.31 11.65 -22.20
N ALA A 232 57.72 12.01 -21.06
CA ALA A 232 58.45 12.18 -19.79
C ALA A 232 58.93 10.84 -19.19
N GLU A 233 58.08 9.82 -19.19
CA GLU A 233 58.46 8.46 -18.74
C GLU A 233 59.45 7.82 -19.72
N PHE A 234 59.22 8.00 -21.02
CA PHE A 234 60.16 7.52 -22.04
C PHE A 234 61.52 8.21 -21.94
N ALA A 235 61.59 9.51 -21.64
CA ALA A 235 62.85 10.21 -21.44
C ALA A 235 63.63 9.64 -20.23
N HIS A 236 62.92 9.25 -19.16
CA HIS A 236 63.53 8.62 -17.99
C HIS A 236 64.11 7.24 -18.31
N GLU A 237 63.33 6.38 -18.98
CA GLU A 237 63.79 5.06 -19.43
C GLU A 237 64.92 5.18 -20.46
N PHE A 238 64.86 6.16 -21.36
CA PHE A 238 65.89 6.39 -22.37
C PHE A 238 67.19 6.89 -21.74
N ALA A 239 67.12 7.75 -20.72
CA ALA A 239 68.28 8.16 -19.95
C ALA A 239 68.92 6.95 -19.22
N GLN A 240 68.12 6.04 -18.66
CA GLN A 240 68.63 4.81 -18.07
C GLN A 240 69.32 3.91 -19.12
N LEU A 241 68.73 3.76 -20.31
CA LEU A 241 69.32 3.03 -21.43
C LEU A 241 70.64 3.65 -21.89
N GLN A 242 70.73 4.98 -21.96
CA GLN A 242 71.98 5.68 -22.29
C GLN A 242 73.07 5.43 -21.23
N ILE A 243 72.72 5.49 -19.95
CA ILE A 243 73.66 5.23 -18.85
C ILE A 243 74.17 3.79 -18.90
N ASP A 244 73.29 2.81 -19.12
CA ASP A 244 73.68 1.41 -19.22
C ASP A 244 74.51 1.11 -20.47
N LEU A 245 74.21 1.75 -21.61
CA LEU A 245 75.01 1.67 -22.82
C LEU A 245 76.39 2.30 -22.65
N ALA A 246 76.47 3.49 -22.05
CA ALA A 246 77.73 4.17 -21.75
C ALA A 246 78.60 3.33 -20.80
N ARG A 247 77.99 2.72 -19.77
CA ARG A 247 78.68 1.84 -18.83
C ARG A 247 79.22 0.58 -19.52
N ARG A 248 78.45 -0.04 -20.42
CA ARG A 248 78.88 -1.26 -21.14
C ARG A 248 79.92 -0.98 -22.23
N LEU A 249 79.89 0.21 -22.83
CA LEU A 249 80.81 0.61 -23.91
C LEU A 249 82.04 1.38 -23.38
N GLY A 250 82.15 1.59 -22.07
CA GLY A 250 83.29 2.27 -21.44
C GLY A 250 83.40 3.76 -21.75
N ALA A 251 82.30 4.41 -22.16
CA ALA A 251 82.28 5.82 -22.52
C ALA A 251 82.12 6.72 -21.28
N THR A 252 82.94 7.76 -21.17
CA THR A 252 82.79 8.83 -20.17
C THR A 252 81.51 9.62 -20.45
N GLN A 253 80.80 10.03 -19.38
CA GLN A 253 79.41 10.51 -19.35
C GLN A 253 78.92 11.25 -20.62
N PRO A 254 77.72 10.92 -21.13
CA PRO A 254 77.15 11.62 -22.28
C PRO A 254 76.80 13.08 -21.92
N GLU A 255 77.36 14.03 -22.66
CA GLU A 255 76.97 15.45 -22.65
C GLU A 255 75.46 15.59 -22.95
N PRO A 256 74.69 16.33 -22.14
CA PRO A 256 73.27 16.53 -22.38
C PRO A 256 73.09 17.52 -23.54
N SER A 257 72.96 17.02 -24.77
CA SER A 257 72.60 17.85 -25.90
C SER A 257 71.15 18.34 -25.75
N GLN A 258 71.00 19.57 -25.23
CA GLN A 258 69.76 20.34 -25.31
C GLN A 258 69.52 20.73 -26.77
N ASP A 259 68.85 19.87 -27.54
CA ASP A 259 68.20 20.31 -28.78
C ASP A 259 66.94 19.48 -29.05
N PHE A 260 65.94 19.65 -28.17
CA PHE A 260 64.58 19.18 -28.39
C PHE A 260 63.88 20.09 -29.42
N ARG A 261 64.27 19.99 -30.71
CA ARG A 261 63.52 20.62 -31.80
C ARG A 261 62.40 19.68 -32.24
N PHE A 262 61.18 19.95 -31.76
CA PHE A 262 59.95 19.40 -32.32
C PHE A 262 59.81 19.85 -33.78
N GLY A 263 60.15 18.98 -34.72
CA GLY A 263 59.85 19.15 -36.13
C GLY A 263 58.37 18.90 -36.41
N PHE A 264 57.51 19.88 -36.16
CA PHE A 264 56.13 19.86 -36.67
C PHE A 264 56.18 20.12 -38.19
N LYS A 265 56.17 19.05 -38.99
CA LYS A 265 55.97 19.18 -40.44
C LYS A 265 54.49 19.38 -40.69
N SER A 266 54.06 20.64 -40.71
CA SER A 266 52.78 21.04 -41.30
C SER A 266 52.73 20.56 -42.75
N ARG A 267 51.76 19.69 -43.06
CA ARG A 267 51.46 19.24 -44.42
C ARG A 267 50.35 20.14 -44.95
N SER A 268 50.74 21.23 -45.62
CA SER A 268 49.90 21.93 -46.59
C SER A 268 50.33 21.46 -47.98
N GLY A 269 49.38 20.93 -48.74
CA GLY A 269 49.57 20.38 -50.09
C GLY A 269 48.82 19.09 -50.27
#